data_AF-A0AA37TEY9-F1
#
_entry.id   AF-A0AA37TEY9-F1
#
_cell.length_a   1.000
_cell.length_b   1.000
_cell.length_c   1.000
_cell.angle_alpha   90.00
_cell.angle_beta   90.00
_cell.angle_gamma   90.00
#
_symmetry.space_group_name_H-M   'P 1'
#
loop_
_entity.id
_entity.type
_entity.pdbx_description
1 polymer ?
#
loop_
_entity_poly.entity_id
_entity_poly.type
_entity_poly.pdbx_seq_one_letter_code
_entity_poly.pdbx_strand_id
1 'polypeptide(L)' 'MANDVTTFTIKDALAARIEDHIEIAIEAQDGTKLKLKATADQLEALVGDLETILDADDA' A
#
# COMPACT_ATOMS: atom_id res chain seq x y z
N MET A 1 -16.61 14.09 -7.05
CA MET A 1 -17.11 12.70 -7.14
C MET A 1 -16.23 11.90 -6.20
N ALA A 2 -16.79 11.32 -5.14
CA ALA A 2 -16.00 10.50 -4.22
C ALA A 2 -15.49 9.30 -5.03
N ASN A 3 -14.16 9.17 -5.16
CA ASN A 3 -13.59 8.01 -5.82
C ASN A 3 -13.99 6.77 -5.00
N ASP A 4 -14.57 5.78 -5.66
CA ASP A 4 -14.95 4.51 -5.06
C ASP A 4 -13.66 3.76 -4.68
N VAL A 5 -13.12 4.03 -3.50
CA VAL A 5 -11.89 3.39 -2.99
C VAL A 5 -12.28 2.03 -2.45
N THR A 6 -11.75 0.97 -3.05
CA THR A 6 -11.93 -0.38 -2.53
C THR A 6 -10.96 -0.62 -1.37
N THR A 7 -11.50 -0.68 -0.15
CA THR A 7 -10.72 -0.93 1.08
C THR A 7 -10.77 -2.40 1.44
N PHE A 8 -9.61 -2.98 1.77
CA PHE A 8 -9.48 -4.34 2.27
C PHE A 8 -8.85 -4.36 3.66
N THR A 9 -9.33 -5.25 4.53
CA THR A 9 -8.66 -5.51 5.80
C THR A 9 -7.54 -6.52 5.59
N ILE A 10 -6.32 -6.14 5.94
CA ILE A 10 -5.14 -7.00 5.80
C ILE A 10 -5.24 -8.16 6.80
N LYS A 11 -5.04 -9.38 6.31
CA LYS A 11 -4.84 -10.58 7.11
C LYS A 11 -3.36 -10.88 7.31
N ASP A 12 -2.59 -10.83 6.23
CA ASP A 12 -1.15 -11.06 6.24
C ASP A 12 -0.47 -10.20 5.16
N ALA A 13 0.77 -9.79 5.38
CA ALA A 13 1.54 -9.00 4.42
C ALA A 13 3.03 -9.34 4.49
N LEU A 14 3.65 -9.53 3.33
CA LEU A 14 5.05 -9.90 3.17
C LEU A 14 5.71 -8.95 2.17
N ALA A 15 6.81 -8.32 2.58
CA ALA A 15 7.62 -7.46 1.71
C ALA A 15 8.98 -8.11 1.44
N ALA A 16 9.40 -8.10 0.18
CA ALA A 16 10.70 -8.60 -0.26
C ALA A 16 11.34 -7.61 -1.23
N ARG A 17 12.62 -7.31 -1.02
CA ARG A 17 13.43 -6.59 -2.00
C ARG A 17 13.97 -7.57 -3.02
N ILE A 18 13.69 -7.32 -4.29
CA ILE A 18 14.11 -8.13 -5.44
C ILE A 18 14.89 -7.21 -6.36
N GLU A 19 16.22 -7.36 -6.38
CA GLU A 19 17.12 -6.58 -7.24
C GLU A 19 16.88 -5.07 -7.14
N ASP A 20 16.21 -4.47 -8.14
CA ASP A 20 15.92 -3.05 -8.27
C ASP A 20 14.56 -2.61 -7.70
N HIS A 21 13.69 -3.54 -7.29
CA HIS A 21 12.34 -3.22 -6.80
C HIS A 21 12.00 -3.93 -5.49
N ILE A 22 10.92 -3.47 -4.87
CA ILE A 22 10.29 -4.05 -3.68
C ILE A 22 8.97 -4.65 -4.13
N GLU A 23 8.73 -5.90 -3.73
CA GLU A 23 7.44 -6.56 -3.88
C GLU A 23 6.77 -6.68 -2.52
N ILE A 24 5.48 -6.33 -2.45
CA ILE A 24 4.65 -6.49 -1.26
C ILE A 24 3.48 -7.38 -1.65
N ALA A 25 3.43 -8.58 -1.08
CA ALA A 25 2.27 -9.46 -1.18
C ALA A 25 1.37 -9.23 0.02
N ILE A 26 0.08 -9.00 -0.22
CA ILE A 26 -0.94 -8.77 0.80
C ILE A 26 -2.03 -9.83 0.61
N GLU A 27 -2.38 -10.54 1.67
CA GLU A 27 -3.59 -11.34 1.76
C GLU A 27 -4.62 -10.57 2.60
N ALA A 28 -5.79 -10.32 2.03
CA ALA A 28 -6.92 -9.74 2.73
C ALA A 28 -7.70 -10.79 3.54
N GLN A 29 -8.49 -10.36 4.52
CA GLN A 29 -9.30 -11.27 5.33
C GLN A 29 -10.35 -12.04 4.53
N ASP A 30 -10.85 -11.47 3.44
CA ASP A 30 -11.79 -12.15 2.53
C ASP A 30 -11.09 -13.19 1.61
N GLY A 31 -9.76 -13.28 1.69
CA GLY A 31 -8.94 -14.20 0.88
C GLY A 31 -8.43 -13.60 -0.43
N THR A 32 -8.81 -12.37 -0.78
CA THR A 32 -8.21 -11.63 -1.90
C THR A 32 -6.71 -11.47 -1.70
N LYS A 33 -5.93 -11.70 -2.77
CA LYS A 33 -4.47 -11.55 -2.77
C LYS A 33 -4.06 -10.43 -3.70
N LEU A 34 -3.32 -9.48 -3.16
CA LEU A 34 -2.79 -8.32 -3.87
C LEU A 34 -1.27 -8.42 -3.89
N LYS A 35 -0.66 -8.05 -5.02
CA LYS A 35 0.80 -7.94 -5.13
C LYS A 35 1.15 -6.54 -5.63
N LEU A 36 1.80 -5.76 -4.79
CA LEU A 36 2.38 -4.48 -5.18
C LEU A 36 3.82 -4.72 -5.63
N LYS A 37 4.20 -4.06 -6.72
CA LYS A 37 5.57 -3.98 -7.22
C LYS A 37 5.90 -2.51 -7.36
N ALA A 38 6.90 -2.05 -6.64
CA ALA A 38 7.31 -0.64 -6.64
C ALA A 38 8.83 -0.55 -6.51
N THR A 39 9.43 0.47 -7.10
CA THR A 39 10.83 0.82 -6.77
C THR A 39 10.92 1.42 -5.38
N ALA A 40 12.14 1.54 -4.83
CA ALA A 40 12.35 2.19 -3.54
C ALA A 40 11.83 3.64 -3.54
N ASP A 41 12.10 4.41 -4.60
CA ASP A 41 11.63 5.80 -4.73
C ASP A 41 10.10 5.91 -4.77
N GLN A 42 9.44 4.95 -5.41
CA GLN A 42 7.97 4.91 -5.45
C GLN A 42 7.36 4.58 -4.08
N LEU A 43 8.02 3.71 -3.31
CA LEU A 43 7.58 3.39 -1.95
C LEU A 43 7.80 4.57 -1.01
N GLU A 44 8.91 5.30 -1.15
CA GLU A 44 9.20 6.49 -0.36
C GLU A 44 8.20 7.62 -0.65
N ALA A 45 7.88 7.86 -1.93
CA ALA A 45 6.84 8.81 -2.32
C ALA A 45 5.47 8.43 -1.72
N LEU A 46 5.10 7.15 -1.75
CA LEU A 46 3.85 6.65 -1.14
C LEU A 46 3.78 6.92 0.37
N VAL A 47 4.89 6.80 1.10
CA VAL A 47 4.93 7.12 2.54
C VAL A 47 4.69 8.61 2.77
N GLY A 48 5.35 9.49 2.01
CA GLY A 48 5.15 10.93 2.12
C GLY A 48 3.73 11.39 1.77
N ASP A 49 3.09 10.76 0.77
CA ASP A 49 1.70 11.03 0.42
C ASP A 49 0.73 10.52 1.51
N LEU A 50 1.01 9.37 2.13
CA LEU A 50 0.21 8.84 3.24
C LEU A 50 0.29 9.73 4.48
N GLU A 51 1.46 10.27 4.82
CA GLU A 51 1.62 11.24 5.91
C GLU A 51 0.77 12.49 5.66
N THR A 52 0.74 12.97 4.41
CA THR A 52 -0.07 14.13 4.02
C THR A 52 -1.59 13.85 4.10
N ILE A 53 -2.03 12.64 3.76
CA ILE A 53 -3.44 12.24 3.85
C ILE A 53 -3.87 12.06 5.31
N LEU A 54 -3.01 11.48 6.17
CA LEU A 54 -3.30 11.31 7.60
C LEU A 54 -3.35 12.65 8.34
N ASP A 55 -2.49 13.62 7.98
CA ASP A 55 -2.51 14.98 8.54
C ASP A 55 -3.76 15.77 8.10
N ALA A 56 -4.34 15.43 6.94
CA ALA A 56 -5.54 16.09 6.40
C ALA A 56 -6.88 15.59 6.99
N ASP A 57 -6.90 14.46 7.71
CA ASP A 57 -8.11 13.90 8.35
C ASP A 57 -8.33 14.47 9.78
N ASP A 58 -7.34 15.18 10.36
CA ASP A 58 -7.45 15.93 11.62
C ASP A 58 -7.83 17.41 11.35
N ALA A 59 -9.00 17.65 10.73
CA ALA A 59 -9.57 19.00 10.52
C ALA A 59 -11.11 19.04 10.54
#